data_AF-A0A9P5A5B9-F1
#
_entry.id   AF-A0A9P5A5B9-F1
#
_cell.length_a   1.000
_cell.length_b   1.000
_cell.length_c   1.000
_cell.angle_alpha   90.00
_cell.angle_beta   90.00
_cell.angle_gamma   90.00
#
_symmetry.space_group_name_H-M   'P 1'
#
loop_
_entity.id
_entity.type
_entity.pdbx_description
1 polymer ?
#
loop_
_entity_poly.entity_id
_entity_poly.type
_entity_poly.pdbx_seq_one_letter_code
_entity_poly.pdbx_strand_id
1 'polypeptide(L)'
;MITLNRIVLSVLAITCSAVEAKPAATSSSNSFGLSEFKPGVEWEIAKIWDIDMGHGRGYPMIPLLKSAGNFVICYFNARAVQSWDKDIEQFPKSAAGHPLAYPYDSEERYLDIRFKLKPTDYTKYLKNLAVYAHSIKTKDDNPLLVGQKNMPEIAGDLVSTLVFAVLESCRGTTDPDEENRPFCQAFQTYIDAGKPVLQIEYPPSVAKTGKLSSSDNAYYCTPKDDDKGFGKVLKWASAQLDGWGQYCGEDPFRTPAIKE
;
A
#
# COMPACT_ATOMS: atom_id res chain seq x y z
N MET A 1 -5.80 -8.23 -33.41
CA MET A 1 -6.86 -8.48 -32.41
C MET A 1 -6.13 -8.82 -31.11
N ILE A 2 -5.86 -7.82 -30.28
CA ILE A 2 -5.08 -7.97 -29.04
C ILE A 2 -6.09 -8.07 -27.91
N THR A 3 -6.22 -9.28 -27.35
CA THR A 3 -7.13 -9.58 -26.25
C THR A 3 -6.56 -8.93 -24.98
N LEU A 4 -7.00 -7.72 -24.66
CA LEU A 4 -6.84 -7.11 -23.33
C LEU A 4 -7.70 -7.92 -22.35
N ASN A 5 -7.17 -9.01 -21.82
CA ASN A 5 -7.78 -9.72 -20.72
C ASN A 5 -6.83 -9.74 -19.53
N ARG A 6 -7.31 -9.13 -18.43
CA ARG A 6 -6.84 -9.29 -17.04
C ARG A 6 -5.60 -8.47 -16.65
N ILE A 7 -5.83 -7.17 -16.43
CA ILE A 7 -5.05 -6.38 -15.47
C ILE A 7 -5.64 -6.72 -14.09
N VAL A 8 -4.97 -7.61 -13.35
CA VAL A 8 -5.25 -7.87 -11.94
C VAL A 8 -4.68 -6.67 -11.19
N LEU A 9 -5.53 -5.69 -10.88
CA LEU A 9 -5.21 -4.61 -9.95
C LEU A 9 -5.90 -4.94 -8.64
N SER A 10 -5.23 -5.73 -7.80
CA SER A 10 -5.66 -6.02 -6.45
C SER A 10 -5.54 -4.74 -5.63
N VAL A 11 -6.66 -4.30 -5.10
CA VAL A 11 -6.80 -3.14 -4.22
C VAL A 11 -7.77 -3.64 -3.15
N LEU A 12 -7.25 -4.10 -2.01
CA LEU A 12 -8.06 -4.59 -0.89
C LEU A 12 -8.09 -3.58 0.24
N ALA A 13 -9.29 -3.45 0.82
CA ALA A 13 -9.56 -2.79 2.07
C ALA A 13 -9.87 -3.81 3.20
N ILE A 14 -9.96 -3.26 4.43
CA ILE A 14 -10.58 -3.79 5.66
C ILE A 14 -9.67 -4.53 6.66
N THR A 15 -8.97 -3.73 7.48
CA THR A 15 -9.19 -3.51 8.94
C THR A 15 -7.90 -2.94 9.52
N CYS A 16 -7.91 -1.66 9.94
CA CYS A 16 -6.81 -1.11 10.72
C CYS A 16 -7.05 -1.39 12.20
N SER A 17 -5.97 -1.56 12.95
CA SER A 17 -6.08 -1.69 14.39
C SER A 17 -4.90 -1.11 15.13
N ALA A 18 -5.23 -0.42 16.23
CA ALA A 18 -4.29 0.36 17.02
C ALA A 18 -4.08 -0.28 18.40
N VAL A 19 -2.84 -0.19 18.93
CA VAL A 19 -2.57 -0.30 20.37
C VAL A 19 -1.50 0.68 20.82
N GLU A 20 -1.69 1.18 22.04
CA GLU A 20 -0.74 1.94 22.84
C GLU A 20 0.58 1.18 23.04
N ALA A 21 1.69 1.80 22.63
CA ALA A 21 3.02 1.42 23.06
C ALA A 21 3.39 2.19 24.33
N LYS A 22 3.80 1.45 25.36
CA LYS A 22 4.38 1.94 26.61
C LYS A 22 5.60 2.85 26.30
N PRO A 23 5.79 3.99 27.00
CA PRO A 23 6.77 4.98 26.60
C PRO A 23 8.19 4.44 26.82
N ALA A 24 8.98 4.35 25.74
CA ALA A 24 10.43 4.34 25.85
C ALA A 24 10.90 5.78 26.07
N ALA A 25 11.80 5.94 27.04
CA ALA A 25 12.25 7.21 27.57
C ALA A 25 12.76 8.20 26.51
N THR A 26 12.35 9.45 26.70
CA THR A 26 12.89 10.73 26.20
C THR A 26 14.15 10.68 25.32
N SER A 27 14.09 11.25 24.12
CA SER A 27 14.61 12.62 23.90
C SER A 27 14.45 13.15 22.46
N SER A 28 14.24 14.46 22.39
CA SER A 28 14.27 15.38 21.25
C SER A 28 13.07 15.41 20.29
N SER A 29 12.33 16.52 20.44
CA SER A 29 11.25 17.01 19.60
C SER A 29 11.75 17.59 18.28
N ASN A 30 12.37 16.76 17.43
CA ASN A 30 12.60 17.13 16.05
C ASN A 30 11.57 16.38 15.19
N SER A 31 10.75 17.15 14.46
CA SER A 31 9.82 16.66 13.47
C SER A 31 10.56 15.84 12.42
N PHE A 32 10.50 14.51 12.55
CA PHE A 32 11.13 13.58 11.64
C PHE A 32 10.41 13.66 10.26
N GLY A 33 11.10 14.17 9.25
CA GLY A 33 10.58 14.35 7.89
C GLY A 33 11.01 13.25 6.92
N LEU A 34 10.29 13.06 5.81
CA LEU A 34 10.69 12.10 4.76
C LEU A 34 12.10 12.33 4.20
N SER A 35 12.62 13.56 4.29
CA SER A 35 13.99 13.91 3.92
C SER A 35 15.06 13.23 4.78
N GLU A 36 14.67 12.66 5.92
CA GLU A 36 15.56 11.88 6.78
C GLU A 36 15.64 10.40 6.38
N PHE A 37 14.86 9.97 5.38
CA PHE A 37 14.97 8.65 4.77
C PHE A 37 16.31 8.52 4.03
N LYS A 38 17.15 7.61 4.49
CA LYS A 38 18.44 7.25 3.87
C LYS A 38 18.31 5.90 3.14
N PRO A 39 18.56 5.83 1.82
CA PRO A 39 18.60 4.56 1.10
C PRO A 39 19.65 3.60 1.69
N GLY A 40 19.30 2.31 1.82
CA GLY A 40 20.23 1.26 2.27
C GLY A 40 20.41 1.15 3.80
N VAL A 41 19.64 1.90 4.60
CA VAL A 41 19.47 1.62 6.03
C VAL A 41 18.31 0.64 6.19
N GLU A 42 18.50 -0.39 7.00
CA GLU A 42 17.43 -1.26 7.47
C GLU A 42 16.54 -0.42 8.40
N TRP A 43 15.45 0.12 7.86
CA TRP A 43 14.45 0.83 8.64
C TRP A 43 13.63 -0.23 9.34
N GLU A 44 13.52 -0.17 10.67
CA GLU A 44 12.44 -0.87 11.34
C GLU A 44 11.14 -0.36 10.71
N ILE A 45 10.50 -1.22 9.90
CA ILE A 45 9.19 -0.96 9.27
C ILE A 45 8.12 -0.66 10.35
N ALA A 46 8.46 -0.88 11.62
CA ALA A 46 7.76 -0.45 12.83
C ALA A 46 7.38 1.05 12.95
N LYS A 47 7.77 1.93 12.00
CA LYS A 47 7.40 3.36 12.03
C LYS A 47 6.35 3.79 11.00
N ILE A 48 5.95 2.95 10.05
CA ILE A 48 4.97 3.32 9.02
C ILE A 48 3.72 2.46 9.17
N TRP A 49 2.57 3.12 9.28
CA TRP A 49 1.27 2.49 9.36
C TRP A 49 0.42 2.91 8.16
N ASP A 50 0.15 1.97 7.27
CA ASP A 50 -0.82 2.14 6.19
C ASP A 50 -2.17 1.60 6.65
N ILE A 51 -3.16 2.49 6.75
CA ILE A 51 -4.43 2.24 7.40
C ILE A 51 -5.59 2.68 6.53
N ASP A 52 -6.73 1.99 6.64
CA ASP A 52 -7.96 2.42 5.96
C ASP A 52 -8.38 3.83 6.42
N MET A 53 -8.64 4.73 5.46
CA MET A 53 -9.04 6.11 5.74
C MET A 53 -10.40 6.20 6.45
N GLY A 54 -11.35 5.34 6.10
CA GLY A 54 -12.67 5.27 6.73
C GLY A 54 -12.58 4.93 8.21
N HIS A 55 -11.81 3.90 8.56
CA HIS A 55 -11.51 3.54 9.95
C HIS A 55 -10.70 4.63 10.65
N GLY A 56 -9.70 5.19 9.99
CA GLY A 56 -8.88 6.29 10.54
C GLY A 56 -9.69 7.55 10.87
N ARG A 57 -10.84 7.76 10.20
CA ARG A 57 -11.81 8.81 10.52
C ARG A 57 -12.77 8.42 11.64
N GLY A 58 -13.14 7.14 11.74
CA GLY A 58 -14.10 6.62 12.73
C GLY A 58 -13.51 6.44 14.13
N TYR A 59 -12.20 6.23 14.23
CA TYR A 59 -11.48 5.94 15.48
C TYR A 59 -10.29 6.89 15.66
N PRO A 60 -9.83 7.17 16.91
CA PRO A 60 -8.70 8.07 17.16
C PRO A 60 -7.33 7.43 16.82
N MET A 61 -7.25 6.55 15.83
CA MET A 61 -6.02 5.82 15.49
C MET A 61 -4.94 6.74 14.93
N ILE A 62 -5.30 7.69 14.05
CA ILE A 62 -4.33 8.63 13.46
C ILE A 62 -3.58 9.42 14.55
N PRO A 63 -4.24 10.12 15.49
CA PRO A 63 -3.51 10.84 16.54
C PRO A 63 -2.74 9.92 17.49
N LEU A 64 -3.23 8.71 17.79
CA LEU A 64 -2.53 7.73 18.63
C LEU A 64 -1.23 7.22 17.96
N LEU A 65 -1.31 6.86 16.69
CA LEU A 65 -0.15 6.39 15.93
C LEU A 65 0.88 7.53 15.77
N LYS A 66 0.41 8.75 15.49
CA LYS A 66 1.26 9.94 15.39
C LYS A 66 1.93 10.29 16.72
N SER A 67 1.23 10.21 17.86
CA SER A 67 1.82 10.48 19.18
C SER A 67 2.87 9.45 19.58
N ALA A 68 2.77 8.22 19.06
CA ALA A 68 3.79 7.18 19.19
C ALA A 68 4.96 7.34 18.19
N GLY A 69 5.02 8.44 17.43
CA GLY A 69 6.12 8.74 16.51
C GLY A 69 6.04 8.05 15.14
N ASN A 70 4.86 7.54 14.77
CA ASN A 70 4.68 6.85 13.50
C ASN A 70 4.30 7.80 12.36
N PHE A 71 4.74 7.45 11.15
CA PHE A 71 4.09 7.90 9.93
C PHE A 71 2.81 7.12 9.70
N VAL A 72 1.78 7.83 9.27
CA VAL A 72 0.47 7.24 8.98
C VAL A 72 0.14 7.56 7.53
N ILE A 73 -0.04 6.52 6.74
CA ILE A 73 -0.60 6.55 5.39
C ILE A 73 -2.08 6.20 5.53
N CYS A 74 -2.95 6.98 4.89
CA CYS A 74 -4.39 6.72 4.87
C CYS A 74 -4.76 6.21 3.48
N TYR A 75 -5.02 4.91 3.39
CA TYR A 75 -5.46 4.25 2.16
C TYR A 75 -6.90 4.66 1.79
N PHE A 76 -7.10 4.92 0.49
CA PHE A 76 -8.42 5.02 -0.14
C PHE A 76 -8.32 4.57 -1.60
N ASN A 77 -9.42 4.06 -2.16
CA ASN A 77 -9.43 3.58 -3.54
C ASN A 77 -9.73 4.71 -4.54
N ALA A 78 -8.70 5.26 -5.17
CA ALA A 78 -8.86 6.34 -6.17
C ALA A 78 -9.36 5.86 -7.55
N ARG A 79 -9.59 4.55 -7.76
CA ARG A 79 -9.95 3.99 -9.08
C ARG A 79 -11.17 3.07 -9.07
N ALA A 80 -11.85 2.90 -7.94
CA ALA A 80 -13.08 2.14 -7.87
C ALA A 80 -14.09 2.85 -6.98
N VAL A 81 -15.37 2.64 -7.29
CA VAL A 81 -16.50 2.94 -6.42
C VAL A 81 -16.73 1.71 -5.54
N GLN A 82 -16.74 1.89 -4.23
CA GLN A 82 -16.92 0.82 -3.26
C GLN A 82 -18.31 0.92 -2.62
N SER A 83 -19.05 -0.19 -2.57
CA SER A 83 -20.46 -0.21 -2.15
C SER A 83 -20.72 0.25 -0.71
N TRP A 84 -19.69 0.23 0.12
CA TRP A 84 -19.72 0.61 1.54
C TRP A 84 -19.20 2.04 1.82
N ASP A 85 -18.69 2.75 0.81
CA ASP A 85 -18.21 4.11 1.01
C ASP A 85 -19.35 5.09 1.30
N LYS A 86 -19.15 5.97 2.28
CA LYS A 86 -20.18 6.93 2.73
C LYS A 86 -20.57 7.96 1.67
N ASP A 87 -19.74 8.16 0.65
CA ASP A 87 -19.94 9.10 -0.44
C ASP A 87 -20.39 8.43 -1.75
N ILE A 88 -20.74 7.13 -1.73
CA ILE A 88 -21.18 6.39 -2.93
C ILE A 88 -22.33 7.10 -3.68
N GLU A 89 -23.28 7.72 -2.95
CA GLU A 89 -24.41 8.44 -3.54
C GLU A 89 -24.00 9.72 -4.29
N GLN A 90 -22.77 10.21 -4.08
CA GLN A 90 -22.22 11.38 -4.79
C GLN A 90 -21.65 11.01 -6.16
N PHE A 91 -21.36 9.72 -6.40
CA PHE A 91 -20.90 9.26 -7.71
C PHE A 91 -22.08 9.21 -8.69
N PRO A 92 -21.99 9.85 -9.86
CA PRO A 92 -23.00 9.64 -10.89
C PRO A 92 -22.98 8.16 -11.30
N LYS A 93 -24.15 7.56 -11.53
CA LYS A 93 -24.25 6.14 -11.94
C LYS A 93 -23.39 5.81 -13.18
N SER A 94 -23.21 6.79 -14.07
CA SER A 94 -22.36 6.66 -15.26
C SER A 94 -20.86 6.61 -14.97
N ALA A 95 -20.42 6.97 -13.76
CA ALA A 95 -19.04 6.83 -13.31
C ALA A 95 -18.75 5.43 -12.71
N ALA A 96 -19.75 4.55 -12.59
CA ALA A 96 -19.52 3.17 -12.15
C ALA A 96 -19.37 2.24 -13.36
N GLY A 97 -18.14 1.79 -13.60
CA GLY A 97 -17.73 1.01 -14.77
C GLY A 97 -17.94 -0.49 -14.59
N HIS A 98 -17.01 -1.29 -15.11
CA HIS A 98 -17.04 -2.75 -14.94
C HIS A 98 -16.76 -3.13 -13.48
N PRO A 99 -17.37 -4.22 -12.98
CA PRO A 99 -17.03 -4.75 -11.67
C PRO A 99 -15.54 -5.12 -11.60
N LEU A 100 -14.98 -5.11 -10.40
CA LEU A 100 -13.66 -5.70 -10.15
C LEU A 100 -13.70 -7.22 -10.36
N ALA A 101 -12.54 -7.86 -10.31
CA ALA A 101 -12.47 -9.32 -10.35
C ALA A 101 -12.99 -9.91 -9.03
N TYR A 102 -13.51 -11.14 -9.10
CA TYR A 102 -13.82 -11.96 -7.93
C TYR A 102 -12.64 -11.96 -6.94
N PRO A 103 -12.87 -11.82 -5.63
CA PRO A 103 -14.17 -11.85 -4.93
C PRO A 103 -14.91 -10.51 -4.80
N TYR A 104 -14.43 -9.42 -5.41
CA TYR A 104 -14.98 -8.07 -5.23
C TYR A 104 -16.05 -7.67 -6.25
N ASP A 105 -16.40 -8.58 -7.16
CA ASP A 105 -17.23 -8.29 -8.33
C ASP A 105 -18.66 -7.85 -7.97
N SER A 106 -19.14 -8.21 -6.77
CA SER A 106 -20.43 -7.76 -6.24
C SER A 106 -20.39 -6.42 -5.50
N GLU A 107 -19.21 -5.95 -5.08
CA GLU A 107 -19.09 -4.86 -4.11
C GLU A 107 -18.29 -3.65 -4.61
N GLU A 108 -17.37 -3.85 -5.55
CA GLU A 108 -16.53 -2.80 -6.11
C GLU A 108 -16.64 -2.71 -7.64
N ARG A 109 -16.65 -1.48 -8.16
CA ARG A 109 -16.69 -1.21 -9.60
C ARG A 109 -15.62 -0.22 -9.98
N TYR A 110 -14.86 -0.49 -11.04
CA TYR A 110 -13.90 0.47 -11.55
C TYR A 110 -14.60 1.80 -11.86
N LEU A 111 -13.95 2.92 -11.55
CA LEU A 111 -14.43 4.20 -12.02
C LEU A 111 -14.46 4.19 -13.55
N ASP A 112 -15.64 4.41 -14.10
CA ASP A 112 -15.86 4.57 -15.53
C ASP A 112 -15.33 5.93 -15.96
N ILE A 113 -14.03 5.94 -16.20
CA ILE A 113 -13.33 7.07 -16.75
C ILE A 113 -13.39 7.09 -18.29
N ARG A 114 -14.33 6.35 -18.91
CA ARG A 114 -14.49 6.29 -20.38
C ARG A 114 -15.08 7.59 -20.93
N PHE A 115 -14.19 8.59 -21.01
CA PHE A 115 -14.11 9.52 -22.11
C PHE A 115 -12.67 9.50 -22.63
N LYS A 116 -12.39 8.61 -23.62
CA LYS A 116 -11.16 8.62 -24.45
C LYS A 116 -9.82 8.81 -23.69
N LEU A 117 -9.63 8.21 -22.52
CA LEU A 117 -8.40 8.40 -21.77
C LEU A 117 -7.25 7.57 -22.34
N LYS A 118 -6.14 8.23 -22.63
CA LYS A 118 -4.83 7.64 -22.89
C LYS A 118 -4.15 7.32 -21.55
N PRO A 119 -3.12 6.45 -21.50
CA PRO A 119 -2.30 6.27 -20.30
C PRO A 119 -1.81 7.59 -19.68
N THR A 120 -1.57 8.61 -20.52
CA THR A 120 -1.20 9.98 -20.10
C THR A 120 -2.27 10.69 -19.28
N ASP A 121 -3.56 10.39 -19.49
CA ASP A 121 -4.62 11.02 -18.72
C ASP A 121 -4.71 10.45 -17.30
N TYR A 122 -4.37 9.17 -17.14
CA TYR A 122 -4.28 8.54 -15.82
C TYR A 122 -3.09 9.09 -15.02
N THR A 123 -1.90 9.19 -15.64
CA THR A 123 -0.75 9.82 -14.97
C THR A 123 -1.01 11.29 -14.68
N LYS A 124 -1.72 12.01 -15.55
CA LYS A 124 -2.17 13.39 -15.29
C LYS A 124 -3.14 13.48 -14.10
N TYR A 125 -4.12 12.58 -14.00
CA TYR A 125 -5.02 12.52 -12.85
C TYR A 125 -4.25 12.32 -11.54
N LEU A 126 -3.35 11.33 -11.48
CA LEU A 126 -2.54 11.07 -10.28
C LEU A 126 -1.61 12.24 -9.94
N LYS A 127 -1.00 12.88 -10.94
CA LYS A 127 -0.18 14.08 -10.74
C LYS A 127 -1.01 15.25 -10.18
N ASN A 128 -2.21 15.47 -10.69
CA ASN A 128 -3.10 16.52 -10.18
C ASN A 128 -3.58 16.22 -8.76
N LEU A 129 -3.90 14.95 -8.45
CA LEU A 129 -4.23 14.51 -7.09
C LEU A 129 -3.08 14.79 -6.13
N ALA A 130 -1.84 14.45 -6.52
CA ALA A 130 -0.66 14.71 -5.72
C ALA A 130 -0.41 16.21 -5.51
N VAL A 131 -0.56 17.05 -6.55
CA VAL A 131 -0.46 18.52 -6.41
C VAL A 131 -1.50 19.05 -5.42
N TYR A 132 -2.75 18.58 -5.52
CA TYR A 132 -3.79 18.96 -4.59
C TYR A 132 -3.47 18.52 -3.16
N ALA A 133 -3.10 17.26 -2.95
CA ALA A 133 -2.72 16.75 -1.63
C ALA A 133 -1.54 17.54 -1.03
N HIS A 134 -0.48 17.79 -1.80
CA HIS A 134 0.68 18.56 -1.35
C HIS A 134 0.35 20.01 -1.00
N SER A 135 -0.76 20.56 -1.52
CA SER A 135 -1.25 21.89 -1.15
C SER A 135 -2.01 21.92 0.19
N ILE A 136 -2.44 20.76 0.70
CA ILE A 136 -3.13 20.64 1.98
C ILE A 136 -2.11 20.47 3.10
N LYS A 137 -2.29 21.26 4.17
CA LYS A 137 -1.50 21.16 5.40
C LYS A 137 -2.21 20.29 6.44
N THR A 138 -1.46 19.38 7.06
CA THR A 138 -1.92 18.63 8.24
C THR A 138 -1.98 19.56 9.46
N LYS A 139 -2.52 19.06 10.58
CA LYS A 139 -2.50 19.79 11.87
C LYS A 139 -1.09 20.12 12.36
N ASP A 140 -0.10 19.35 11.91
CA ASP A 140 1.32 19.52 12.25
C ASP A 140 2.06 20.38 11.20
N ASP A 141 1.33 21.14 10.37
CA ASP A 141 1.83 22.00 9.29
C ASP A 141 2.68 21.31 8.20
N ASN A 142 2.59 19.99 8.12
CA ASN A 142 3.23 19.21 7.07
C ASN A 142 2.31 19.11 5.84
N PRO A 143 2.85 19.10 4.61
CA PRO A 143 2.08 18.72 3.43
C PRO A 143 1.49 17.32 3.58
N LEU A 144 0.26 17.11 3.11
CA LEU A 144 -0.25 15.76 2.91
C LEU A 144 0.49 15.14 1.72
N LEU A 145 0.89 13.88 1.86
CA LEU A 145 1.77 13.19 0.92
C LEU A 145 1.02 12.07 0.20
N VAL A 146 1.40 11.77 -1.05
CA VAL A 146 0.76 10.73 -1.86
C VAL A 146 1.82 9.80 -2.46
N GLY A 147 1.53 8.50 -2.44
CA GLY A 147 2.36 7.46 -3.02
C GLY A 147 1.68 6.69 -4.15
N GLN A 148 2.46 5.95 -4.92
CA GLN A 148 1.98 5.09 -5.99
C GLN A 148 1.63 3.70 -5.47
N LYS A 149 0.48 3.14 -5.85
CA LYS A 149 0.13 1.73 -5.61
C LYS A 149 0.30 0.93 -6.90
N ASN A 150 1.23 -0.04 -6.92
CA ASN A 150 1.48 -0.92 -8.08
C ASN A 150 1.60 -0.14 -9.42
N MET A 151 1.21 -0.76 -10.55
CA MET A 151 1.22 -0.17 -11.90
C MET A 151 2.64 0.16 -12.42
N PRO A 152 3.48 -0.87 -12.63
CA PRO A 152 4.89 -0.71 -12.97
C PRO A 152 5.13 0.10 -14.25
N GLU A 153 4.20 0.06 -15.21
CA GLU A 153 4.35 0.68 -16.53
C GLU A 153 4.48 2.21 -16.49
N ILE A 154 4.04 2.84 -15.40
CA ILE A 154 4.04 4.30 -15.23
C ILE A 154 4.90 4.75 -14.04
N ALA A 155 5.68 3.86 -13.42
CA ALA A 155 6.52 4.21 -12.27
C ALA A 155 7.49 5.36 -12.59
N GLY A 156 8.17 5.31 -13.74
CA GLY A 156 9.07 6.37 -14.19
C GLY A 156 8.36 7.71 -14.49
N ASP A 157 7.10 7.68 -14.92
CA ASP A 157 6.32 8.89 -15.18
C ASP A 157 5.89 9.61 -13.89
N LEU A 158 5.68 8.84 -12.82
CA LEU A 158 5.13 9.31 -11.55
C LEU A 158 6.19 9.62 -10.50
N VAL A 159 7.39 9.03 -10.60
CA VAL A 159 8.45 9.15 -9.59
C VAL A 159 8.89 10.60 -9.33
N SER A 160 8.73 11.52 -10.28
CA SER A 160 9.02 12.94 -10.04
C SER A 160 7.98 13.67 -9.20
N THR A 161 6.76 13.13 -9.11
CA THR A 161 5.61 13.76 -8.43
C THR A 161 5.20 13.07 -7.15
N LEU A 162 5.14 11.73 -7.14
CA LEU A 162 4.77 10.93 -5.97
C LEU A 162 5.97 10.70 -5.06
N VAL A 163 5.75 10.59 -3.75
CA VAL A 163 6.83 10.64 -2.75
C VAL A 163 7.23 9.29 -2.18
N PHE A 164 6.44 8.25 -2.44
CA PHE A 164 6.74 6.85 -2.09
C PHE A 164 5.96 5.90 -3.01
N ALA A 165 6.22 4.60 -2.92
CA ALA A 165 5.39 3.56 -3.54
C ALA A 165 5.01 2.45 -2.55
N VAL A 166 3.84 1.84 -2.77
CA VAL A 166 3.36 0.63 -2.08
C VAL A 166 3.11 -0.43 -3.14
N LEU A 167 3.70 -1.61 -2.96
CA LEU A 167 3.64 -2.71 -3.90
C LEU A 167 3.05 -3.94 -3.23
N GLU A 168 2.25 -4.68 -3.98
CA GLU A 168 1.74 -5.99 -3.58
C GLU A 168 2.21 -7.03 -4.57
N SER A 169 2.74 -8.14 -4.05
CA SER A 169 3.20 -9.29 -4.84
C SER A 169 4.18 -8.89 -5.95
N CYS A 170 5.07 -7.92 -5.71
CA CYS A 170 5.99 -7.47 -6.77
C CYS A 170 7.00 -8.55 -7.12
N ARG A 171 7.32 -9.46 -6.18
CA ARG A 171 8.13 -10.66 -6.49
C ARG A 171 7.38 -11.67 -7.34
N GLY A 172 6.07 -11.51 -7.48
CA GLY A 172 5.18 -12.51 -8.01
C GLY A 172 4.69 -13.46 -6.92
N THR A 173 4.42 -14.71 -7.30
CA THR A 173 3.81 -15.68 -6.39
C THR A 173 4.41 -17.08 -6.60
N THR A 174 4.43 -17.86 -5.52
CA THR A 174 4.73 -19.28 -5.50
C THR A 174 3.47 -20.15 -5.55
N ASP A 175 2.29 -19.53 -5.57
CA ASP A 175 1.02 -20.24 -5.73
C ASP A 175 0.94 -20.82 -7.16
N PRO A 176 0.81 -22.15 -7.31
CA PRO A 176 0.73 -22.77 -8.63
C PRO A 176 -0.56 -22.44 -9.40
N ASP A 177 -1.60 -21.96 -8.70
CA ASP A 177 -2.90 -21.62 -9.29
C ASP A 177 -2.97 -20.15 -9.74
N GLU A 178 -1.94 -19.35 -9.42
CA GLU A 178 -1.84 -17.95 -9.79
C GLU A 178 -0.75 -17.67 -10.83
N GLU A 179 -0.99 -16.66 -11.67
CA GLU A 179 -0.02 -16.26 -12.67
C GLU A 179 1.15 -15.50 -12.04
N ASN A 180 2.34 -16.09 -12.08
CA ASN A 180 3.54 -15.47 -11.56
C ASN A 180 4.07 -14.35 -12.50
N ARG A 181 3.85 -13.08 -12.13
CA ARG A 181 4.30 -11.89 -12.87
C ARG A 181 5.13 -10.94 -12.00
N PRO A 182 6.45 -11.17 -11.85
CA PRO A 182 7.31 -10.26 -11.09
C PRO A 182 7.42 -8.89 -11.77
N PHE A 183 7.42 -7.83 -10.97
CA PHE A 183 7.57 -6.45 -11.44
C PHE A 183 8.39 -5.52 -10.52
N CYS A 184 8.99 -6.01 -9.44
CA CYS A 184 9.74 -5.16 -8.47
C CYS A 184 10.77 -4.25 -9.15
N GLN A 185 11.49 -4.75 -10.16
CA GLN A 185 12.54 -4.00 -10.88
C GLN A 185 12.06 -2.63 -11.41
N ALA A 186 10.79 -2.51 -11.81
CA ALA A 186 10.23 -1.24 -12.31
C ALA A 186 10.23 -0.12 -11.26
N PHE A 187 10.25 -0.48 -9.97
CA PHE A 187 10.22 0.46 -8.84
C PHE A 187 11.60 0.80 -8.29
N GLN A 188 12.69 0.24 -8.83
CA GLN A 188 14.04 0.73 -8.52
C GLN A 188 14.21 2.22 -8.85
N THR A 189 13.43 2.75 -9.80
CA THR A 189 13.41 4.20 -10.07
C THR A 189 13.04 5.05 -8.85
N TYR A 190 12.20 4.54 -7.93
CA TYR A 190 11.90 5.24 -6.67
C TYR A 190 13.09 5.21 -5.73
N ILE A 191 13.78 4.07 -5.60
CA ILE A 191 14.99 3.94 -4.78
C ILE A 191 16.11 4.84 -5.32
N ASP A 192 16.32 4.85 -6.63
CA ASP A 192 17.30 5.72 -7.31
C ASP A 192 17.01 7.21 -7.07
N ALA A 193 15.73 7.57 -6.93
CA ALA A 193 15.27 8.92 -6.58
C ALA A 193 15.30 9.22 -5.07
N GLY A 194 15.79 8.30 -4.24
CA GLY A 194 15.85 8.43 -2.78
C GLY A 194 14.49 8.31 -2.09
N LYS A 195 13.50 7.66 -2.73
CA LYS A 195 12.12 7.55 -2.24
C LYS A 195 11.83 6.13 -1.75
N PRO A 196 11.08 5.97 -0.64
CA PRO A 196 10.78 4.66 -0.08
C PRO A 196 9.83 3.87 -0.98
N VAL A 197 10.07 2.55 -1.04
CA VAL A 197 9.17 1.56 -1.63
C VAL A 197 8.78 0.57 -0.53
N LEU A 198 7.49 0.48 -0.24
CA LEU A 198 6.90 -0.45 0.72
C LEU A 198 6.39 -1.66 -0.05
N GLN A 199 6.89 -2.85 0.28
CA GLN A 199 6.61 -4.08 -0.42
C GLN A 199 5.84 -5.03 0.49
N ILE A 200 4.70 -5.52 -0.01
CA ILE A 200 3.86 -6.48 0.67
C ILE A 200 3.88 -7.77 -0.15
N GLU A 201 4.21 -8.89 0.48
CA GLU A 201 4.20 -10.20 -0.14
C GLU A 201 3.24 -11.14 0.59
N TYR A 202 2.65 -12.09 -0.14
CA TYR A 202 1.58 -12.97 0.35
C TYR A 202 1.95 -14.46 0.19
N PRO A 203 2.88 -15.01 0.99
CA PRO A 203 3.33 -16.39 0.83
C PRO A 203 2.19 -17.42 1.02
N PRO A 204 1.96 -18.35 0.09
CA PRO A 204 0.89 -19.35 0.21
C PRO A 204 0.97 -20.21 1.48
N SER A 205 2.18 -20.50 1.98
CA SER A 205 2.36 -21.30 3.21
C SER A 205 1.77 -20.64 4.46
N VAL A 206 1.65 -19.31 4.50
CA VAL A 206 1.08 -18.63 5.67
C VAL A 206 -0.45 -18.67 5.67
N ALA A 207 -1.12 -19.07 4.57
CA ALA A 207 -2.57 -18.98 4.40
C ALA A 207 -3.43 -19.52 5.56
N LYS A 208 -3.00 -20.62 6.21
CA LYS A 208 -3.80 -21.33 7.22
C LYS A 208 -3.31 -21.16 8.65
N THR A 209 -1.99 -21.08 8.83
CA THR A 209 -1.37 -21.21 10.16
C THR A 209 -0.44 -20.05 10.52
N GLY A 210 -0.15 -19.16 9.57
CA GLY A 210 0.82 -18.09 9.75
C GLY A 210 2.26 -18.60 9.78
N LYS A 211 2.48 -19.89 9.45
CA LYS A 211 3.81 -20.49 9.46
C LYS A 211 4.41 -20.45 8.06
N LEU A 212 5.45 -19.63 7.90
CA LEU A 212 6.22 -19.56 6.67
C LEU A 212 6.99 -20.87 6.44
N SER A 213 6.82 -21.48 5.27
CA SER A 213 7.56 -22.68 4.88
C SER A 213 9.00 -22.34 4.47
N SER A 214 9.91 -23.31 4.48
CA SER A 214 11.29 -23.09 4.02
C SER A 214 11.37 -22.68 2.55
N SER A 215 10.48 -23.20 1.69
CA SER A 215 10.44 -22.86 0.27
C SER A 215 9.96 -21.43 0.03
N ASP A 216 8.91 -21.01 0.75
CA ASP A 216 8.44 -19.63 0.66
C ASP A 216 9.44 -18.67 1.29
N ASN A 217 10.06 -19.02 2.42
CA ASN A 217 11.14 -18.24 2.99
C ASN A 217 12.29 -18.04 1.96
N ALA A 218 12.71 -19.12 1.28
CA ALA A 218 13.72 -19.01 0.24
C ALA A 218 13.28 -18.11 -0.93
N TYR A 219 12.00 -18.13 -1.31
CA TYR A 219 11.50 -17.32 -2.43
C TYR A 219 11.30 -15.84 -2.07
N TYR A 220 10.60 -15.54 -0.97
CA TYR A 220 10.21 -14.17 -0.61
C TYR A 220 11.30 -13.44 0.18
N CYS A 221 12.11 -14.15 0.98
CA CYS A 221 13.07 -13.53 1.90
C CYS A 221 14.52 -13.53 1.42
N THR A 222 14.89 -14.34 0.43
CA THR A 222 16.24 -14.27 -0.14
C THR A 222 16.41 -12.93 -0.87
N PRO A 223 17.39 -12.08 -0.49
CA PRO A 223 17.63 -10.79 -1.16
C PRO A 223 17.83 -10.97 -2.67
N LYS A 224 17.28 -10.05 -3.47
CA LYS A 224 17.48 -9.96 -4.92
C LYS A 224 17.77 -8.51 -5.30
N ASP A 225 18.40 -8.31 -6.45
CA ASP A 225 18.67 -6.95 -6.94
C ASP A 225 17.37 -6.20 -7.29
N ASP A 226 16.37 -6.90 -7.84
CA ASP A 226 15.10 -6.32 -8.28
C ASP A 226 14.31 -5.59 -7.18
N ASP A 227 14.42 -6.02 -5.92
CA ASP A 227 13.75 -5.40 -4.76
C ASP A 227 14.74 -4.88 -3.71
N LYS A 228 15.99 -4.66 -4.12
CA LYS A 228 17.00 -4.06 -3.26
C LYS A 228 16.53 -2.70 -2.75
N GLY A 229 16.63 -2.49 -1.44
CA GLY A 229 16.26 -1.24 -0.78
C GLY A 229 14.77 -1.07 -0.47
N PHE A 230 13.92 -2.06 -0.79
CA PHE A 230 12.49 -2.01 -0.48
C PHE A 230 12.25 -2.40 0.98
N GLY A 231 11.30 -1.74 1.65
CA GLY A 231 10.81 -2.13 2.97
C GLY A 231 9.75 -3.22 2.84
N LYS A 232 10.09 -4.47 3.16
CA LYS A 232 9.25 -5.65 2.91
C LYS A 232 8.53 -6.16 4.16
N VAL A 233 7.24 -6.47 4.03
CA VAL A 233 6.44 -7.17 5.03
C VAL A 233 5.71 -8.36 4.40
N LEU A 234 5.62 -9.47 5.12
CA LEU A 234 4.80 -10.62 4.74
C LEU A 234 3.44 -10.52 5.41
N LYS A 235 2.37 -10.79 4.66
CA LYS A 235 0.97 -10.75 5.11
C LYS A 235 0.26 -12.04 4.71
N TRP A 236 -0.95 -12.27 5.25
CA TRP A 236 -1.70 -13.51 4.97
C TRP A 236 -1.89 -13.72 3.47
N ALA A 237 -1.77 -14.96 3.00
CA ALA A 237 -2.03 -15.32 1.60
C ALA A 237 -3.46 -14.95 1.14
N SER A 238 -4.42 -14.92 2.07
CA SER A 238 -5.79 -14.44 1.81
C SER A 238 -5.86 -12.96 1.46
N ALA A 239 -4.74 -12.23 1.52
CA ALA A 239 -4.66 -10.78 1.52
C ALA A 239 -5.55 -10.14 2.58
N GLN A 240 -5.92 -10.88 3.64
CA GLN A 240 -6.58 -10.30 4.79
C GLN A 240 -5.58 -9.37 5.47
N LEU A 241 -5.74 -8.07 5.28
CA LEU A 241 -4.86 -7.03 5.82
C LEU A 241 -5.14 -6.76 7.31
N ASP A 242 -5.31 -7.83 8.09
CA ASP A 242 -5.50 -7.76 9.55
C ASP A 242 -4.18 -7.41 10.27
N GLY A 243 -4.16 -7.51 11.60
CA GLY A 243 -2.97 -7.19 12.37
C GLY A 243 -1.79 -8.16 12.26
N TRP A 244 -1.93 -9.33 11.64
CA TRP A 244 -0.82 -10.28 11.52
C TRP A 244 0.19 -9.84 10.46
N GLY A 245 1.47 -10.00 10.74
CA GLY A 245 2.51 -9.83 9.75
C GLY A 245 3.80 -10.53 10.17
N GLN A 246 4.74 -10.61 9.25
CA GLN A 246 6.07 -11.15 9.55
C GLN A 246 7.14 -10.42 8.73
N TYR A 247 8.27 -10.11 9.36
CA TYR A 247 9.48 -9.67 8.66
C TYR A 247 10.38 -10.87 8.37
N CYS A 248 11.11 -10.81 7.27
CA CYS A 248 12.02 -11.88 6.88
C CYS A 248 13.12 -12.08 7.94
N GLY A 249 13.25 -13.31 8.46
CA GLY A 249 14.20 -13.61 9.52
C GLY A 249 13.70 -13.34 10.94
N GLU A 250 12.48 -12.81 11.09
CA GLU A 250 11.87 -12.53 12.39
C GLU A 250 10.65 -13.43 12.66
N ASP A 251 10.26 -13.51 13.93
CA ASP A 251 9.02 -14.15 14.35
C ASP A 251 7.81 -13.34 13.85
N PRO A 252 6.69 -14.01 13.52
CA PRO A 252 5.47 -13.31 13.15
C PRO A 252 4.94 -12.48 14.33
N PHE A 253 4.43 -11.31 14.02
CA PHE A 253 3.81 -10.41 14.98
C PHE A 253 2.30 -10.31 14.73
N ARG A 254 1.57 -9.84 15.75
CA ARG A 254 0.20 -9.36 15.60
C ARG A 254 0.09 -7.97 16.19
N THR A 255 -0.29 -7.02 15.37
CA THR A 255 -0.82 -5.75 15.86
C THR A 255 -2.24 -6.01 16.38
N PRO A 256 -2.61 -5.50 17.55
CA PRO A 256 -3.90 -5.83 18.16
C PRO A 256 -5.03 -5.27 17.32
N ALA A 257 -6.07 -6.09 17.10
CA ALA A 257 -7.23 -5.74 16.28
C ALA A 257 -8.26 -4.90 17.06
N ILE A 258 -8.74 -3.73 16.57
CA ILE A 258 -9.96 -3.10 17.13
C ILE A 258 -11.11 -3.96 16.61
N LYS A 259 -11.73 -4.73 17.51
CA LYS A 259 -12.96 -5.46 17.18
C LYS A 259 -14.08 -4.43 16.98
N GLU A 260 -14.64 -4.42 15.77
CA GLU A 260 -15.90 -3.74 15.46
C GLU A 260 -17.09 -4.40 16.18
#